data_AF-A0A3D3QLA0-F1
#
_entry.id   AF-A0A3D3QLA0-F1
#
_cell.length_a   1.000
_cell.length_b   1.000
_cell.length_c   1.000
_cell.angle_alpha   90.00
_cell.angle_beta   90.00
_cell.angle_gamma   90.00
#
_symmetry.space_group_name_H-M   'P 1'
#
loop_
_entity.id
_entity.type
_entity.pdbx_description
1 polymer ?
#
loop_
_entity_poly.entity_id
_entity_poly.type
_entity_poly.pdbx_seq_one_letter_code
_entity_poly.pdbx_strand_id
1 'polypeptide(L)'
;MTSRSLISVPLRTLQWERALSTCWSRRTTMVQQMELFAKTVKKPSQTQLILGHLVTRGSISALEAMSLYRIFRLAARVEELRNQGYEIDTEMKTDLTGKRYARYVLG
;
A
#
# COMPACT_ATOMS: atom_id res chain seq x y z
N MET A 1 -61.61 28.36 43.57
CA MET A 1 -61.45 29.61 42.80
C MET A 1 -60.27 30.36 43.37
N THR A 2 -59.08 30.16 42.82
CA THR A 2 -57.93 31.04 42.98
C THR A 2 -56.86 30.60 41.98
N SER A 3 -56.49 31.55 41.13
CA SER A 3 -55.15 31.80 40.61
C SER A 3 -54.27 30.62 40.22
N ARG A 4 -54.00 30.46 38.91
CA ARG A 4 -52.68 30.02 38.48
C ARG A 4 -52.13 30.99 37.45
N SER A 5 -51.20 31.77 37.96
CA SER A 5 -50.42 32.81 37.33
C SER A 5 -49.76 32.34 36.04
N LEU A 6 -49.72 33.27 35.10
CA LEU A 6 -48.84 33.32 33.95
C LEU A 6 -47.42 32.89 34.30
N ILE A 7 -46.86 31.95 33.54
CA ILE A 7 -45.42 31.89 33.36
C ILE A 7 -45.16 32.09 31.87
N SER A 8 -44.85 33.35 31.58
CA SER A 8 -44.13 33.82 30.41
C SER A 8 -42.92 32.94 30.10
N VAL A 9 -42.88 32.39 28.88
CA VAL A 9 -41.67 31.76 28.34
C VAL A 9 -40.66 32.88 28.06
N PRO A 10 -39.45 32.87 28.66
CA PRO A 10 -38.46 33.88 28.34
C PRO A 10 -37.78 33.51 27.01
N LEU A 11 -37.87 34.41 26.04
CA LEU A 11 -37.01 34.44 24.88
C LEU A 11 -35.58 34.78 25.34
N ARG A 12 -34.64 33.88 25.02
CA ARG A 12 -33.21 34.15 24.79
C ARG A 12 -32.34 34.44 26.03
N THR A 13 -31.59 33.43 26.47
CA THR A 13 -30.15 33.48 26.85
C THR A 13 -29.63 32.03 26.91
N LEU A 14 -28.91 31.59 25.88
CA LEU A 14 -27.45 31.33 25.88
C LEU A 14 -26.95 30.33 26.94
N GLN A 15 -26.26 29.29 26.42
CA GLN A 15 -25.05 28.69 27.00
C GLN A 15 -25.16 27.44 27.88
N TRP A 16 -25.66 26.32 27.33
CA TRP A 16 -25.39 24.98 27.88
C TRP A 16 -24.71 23.99 26.91
N GLU A 17 -24.45 24.35 25.65
CA GLU A 17 -23.73 23.48 24.70
C GLU A 17 -22.19 23.49 24.84
N ARG A 18 -21.62 24.26 25.79
CA ARG A 18 -20.16 24.35 26.01
C ARG A 18 -19.58 23.38 27.05
N ALA A 19 -20.35 22.40 27.52
CA ALA A 19 -19.87 21.40 28.49
C ALA A 19 -19.70 19.99 27.90
N LEU A 20 -19.63 19.87 26.58
CA LEU A 20 -19.02 18.72 25.89
C LEU A 20 -17.78 19.17 25.08
N SER A 21 -17.14 20.28 25.45
CA SER A 21 -16.09 20.91 24.64
C SER A 21 -14.65 20.67 25.12
N THR A 22 -14.40 19.89 26.16
CA THR A 22 -13.03 19.71 26.70
C THR A 22 -12.63 18.26 26.96
N CYS A 23 -13.21 17.27 26.27
CA CYS A 23 -12.65 15.92 26.31
C CYS A 23 -12.82 15.12 25.02
N TRP A 24 -12.59 15.75 23.85
CA TRP A 24 -12.40 15.03 22.58
C TRP A 24 -11.22 15.58 21.74
N SER A 25 -10.26 16.28 22.37
CA SER A 25 -9.13 16.90 21.65
C SER A 25 -7.87 16.03 21.59
N ARG A 26 -7.90 14.76 22.03
CA ARG A 26 -6.67 13.95 22.10
C ARG A 26 -6.81 12.49 21.64
N ARG A 27 -7.69 12.22 20.66
CA ARG A 27 -7.79 10.89 20.05
C ARG A 27 -7.93 10.91 18.52
N THR A 28 -7.43 11.96 17.88
CA THR A 28 -7.57 12.15 16.43
C THR A 28 -6.24 12.26 15.69
N THR A 29 -5.11 12.38 16.39
CA THR A 29 -3.82 12.55 15.70
C THR A 29 -3.33 11.27 15.04
N MET A 30 -3.50 10.10 15.66
CA MET A 30 -2.99 8.83 15.10
C MET A 30 -3.73 8.39 13.85
N VAL A 31 -5.07 8.40 13.83
CA VAL A 31 -5.84 8.01 12.63
C VAL A 31 -5.59 9.00 11.47
N GLN A 32 -5.55 10.30 11.78
CA GLN A 32 -5.32 11.34 10.78
C GLN A 32 -3.87 11.34 10.25
N GLN A 33 -2.88 10.98 11.08
CA GLN A 33 -1.51 10.73 10.64
C GLN A 33 -1.39 9.47 9.76
N MET A 34 -2.12 8.40 10.09
CA MET A 34 -2.14 7.17 9.29
C MET A 34 -2.76 7.39 7.90
N GLU A 35 -3.84 8.19 7.81
CA GLU A 35 -4.45 8.57 6.53
C GLU A 35 -3.52 9.41 5.65
N LEU A 36 -2.73 10.30 6.25
CA LEU A 36 -1.74 11.10 5.52
C LEU A 36 -0.58 10.24 5.01
N PHE A 37 -0.14 9.24 5.80
CA PHE A 37 0.93 8.34 5.39
C PHE A 37 0.49 7.43 4.22
N ALA A 38 -0.73 6.90 4.26
CA ALA A 38 -1.26 6.04 3.19
C ALA A 38 -1.40 6.77 1.84
N LYS A 39 -1.61 8.10 1.85
CA LYS A 39 -1.72 8.92 0.62
C LYS A 39 -0.41 9.10 -0.12
N THR A 40 0.75 8.88 0.51
CA THR A 40 2.07 9.20 -0.09
C THR A 40 2.89 7.98 -0.48
N VAL A 41 2.45 6.76 -0.17
CA VAL A 41 3.18 5.53 -0.50
C VAL A 41 3.07 5.24 -2.01
N LYS A 42 4.17 5.48 -2.72
CA LYS A 42 4.29 5.11 -4.14
C LYS A 42 4.32 3.59 -4.27
N LYS A 43 3.44 3.05 -5.11
CA LYS A 43 3.46 1.61 -5.46
C LYS A 43 4.81 1.25 -6.08
N PRO A 44 5.41 0.10 -5.69
CA PRO A 44 6.68 -0.31 -6.26
C PRO A 44 6.56 -0.55 -7.76
N SER A 45 7.61 -0.23 -8.51
CA SER A 45 7.68 -0.52 -9.94
C SER A 45 7.78 -2.03 -10.19
N GLN A 46 7.43 -2.47 -11.40
CA GLN A 46 7.59 -3.88 -11.80
C GLN A 46 9.05 -4.35 -11.66
N THR A 47 10.00 -3.49 -12.00
CA THR A 47 11.45 -3.76 -11.89
C THR A 47 11.86 -3.95 -10.42
N GLN A 48 11.32 -3.12 -9.51
CA GLN A 48 11.56 -3.27 -8.06
C GLN A 48 10.95 -4.56 -7.50
N LEU A 49 9.76 -4.97 -7.96
CA LEU A 49 9.15 -6.23 -7.54
C LEU A 49 10.00 -7.44 -7.96
N ILE A 50 10.55 -7.42 -9.17
CA ILE A 50 11.44 -8.49 -9.65
C ILE A 50 12.74 -8.51 -8.86
N LEU A 51 13.35 -7.34 -8.63
CA LEU A 51 14.56 -7.25 -7.80
C LEU A 51 14.31 -7.81 -6.40
N GLY A 52 13.21 -7.42 -5.75
CA GLY A 52 12.83 -7.96 -4.45
C GLY A 52 12.64 -9.48 -4.47
N HIS A 53 12.05 -10.02 -5.54
CA HIS A 53 11.93 -11.47 -5.70
C HIS A 53 13.29 -12.15 -5.86
N LEU A 54 14.18 -11.61 -6.70
CA LEU A 54 15.52 -12.14 -6.92
C LEU A 54 16.35 -12.12 -5.64
N VAL A 55 16.29 -11.06 -4.85
CA VAL A 55 16.98 -10.98 -3.55
C VAL A 55 16.42 -11.98 -2.54
N THR A 56 15.09 -12.22 -2.53
CA THR A 56 14.45 -13.10 -1.55
C THR A 56 14.54 -14.59 -1.93
N ARG A 57 14.45 -14.91 -3.23
CA ARG A 57 14.30 -16.28 -3.76
C ARG A 57 15.49 -16.74 -4.60
N GLY A 58 16.39 -15.84 -4.99
CA GLY A 58 17.59 -16.11 -5.78
C GLY A 58 17.36 -16.29 -7.27
N SER A 59 16.16 -16.70 -7.72
CA SER A 59 15.89 -16.90 -9.14
C SER A 59 14.43 -16.70 -9.50
N ILE A 60 14.16 -16.42 -10.78
CA ILE A 60 12.81 -16.26 -11.32
C ILE A 60 12.72 -16.71 -12.78
N SER A 61 11.64 -17.40 -13.13
CA SER A 61 11.27 -17.74 -14.50
C SER A 61 10.16 -16.82 -15.03
N ALA A 62 10.00 -16.78 -16.36
CA ALA A 62 8.94 -16.00 -16.99
C ALA A 62 7.53 -16.38 -16.51
N LEU A 63 7.30 -17.68 -16.28
CA LEU A 63 6.02 -18.19 -15.81
C LEU A 63 5.74 -17.78 -14.36
N GLU A 64 6.75 -17.84 -13.48
CA GLU A 64 6.64 -17.37 -12.09
C GLU A 64 6.36 -15.87 -12.04
N ALA A 65 7.06 -15.06 -12.85
CA ALA A 65 6.83 -13.62 -12.90
C ALA A 65 5.41 -13.25 -13.38
N MET A 66 4.89 -13.97 -14.37
CA MET A 66 3.52 -13.79 -14.86
C MET A 66 2.48 -14.22 -13.83
N SER A 67 2.69 -15.35 -13.16
CA SER A 67 1.74 -15.90 -12.18
C SER A 67 1.68 -15.04 -10.91
N LEU A 68 2.84 -14.67 -10.34
CA LEU A 68 2.94 -13.99 -9.06
C LEU A 68 2.76 -12.47 -9.17
N TYR A 69 3.33 -11.84 -10.19
CA TYR A 69 3.40 -10.37 -10.29
C TYR A 69 2.65 -9.80 -11.49
N ARG A 70 2.02 -10.64 -12.32
CA ARG A 70 1.35 -10.24 -13.57
C ARG A 70 2.27 -9.49 -14.53
N ILE A 71 3.56 -9.86 -14.55
CA ILE A 71 4.57 -9.25 -15.43
C ILE A 71 4.81 -10.16 -16.63
N PHE A 72 4.42 -9.70 -17.82
CA PHE A 72 4.61 -10.43 -19.08
C PHE A 72 6.01 -10.22 -19.69
N ARG A 73 6.55 -9.00 -19.57
CA ARG A 73 7.83 -8.60 -20.17
C ARG A 73 8.99 -8.75 -19.19
N LEU A 74 9.16 -9.92 -18.58
CA LEU A 74 10.23 -10.19 -17.60
C LEU A 74 11.62 -9.87 -18.16
N ALA A 75 11.92 -10.31 -19.38
CA ALA A 75 13.23 -10.10 -20.01
C ALA A 75 13.62 -8.61 -20.08
N ALA A 76 12.68 -7.73 -20.42
CA ALA A 76 12.93 -6.29 -20.47
C ALA A 76 13.20 -5.71 -19.08
N ARG A 77 12.53 -6.20 -18.04
CA ARG A 77 12.77 -5.76 -16.65
C ARG A 77 14.11 -6.24 -16.12
N VAL A 78 14.52 -7.46 -16.48
CA VAL A 78 15.85 -7.99 -16.15
C VAL A 78 16.94 -7.20 -16.87
N GLU A 79 16.73 -6.82 -18.13
CA GLU A 79 17.67 -5.97 -18.87
C GLU A 79 17.84 -4.59 -18.22
N GLU A 80 16.74 -3.98 -17.75
CA GLU A 80 16.81 -2.74 -16.95
C GLU A 80 17.64 -2.93 -15.66
N LEU A 81 17.55 -4.08 -14.99
CA LEU A 81 18.34 -4.38 -13.80
C LEU A 81 19.83 -4.60 -14.14
N ARG A 82 20.15 -5.28 -15.24
CA ARG A 82 21.53 -5.41 -15.73
C ARG A 82 22.15 -4.05 -16.02
N ASN A 83 21.39 -3.16 -16.67
CA ASN A 83 21.82 -1.79 -16.93
C ASN A 83 22.01 -0.96 -15.65
N GLN A 84 21.36 -1.33 -14.55
CA GLN A 84 21.57 -0.73 -13.23
C GLN A 84 22.79 -1.31 -12.49
N GLY A 85 23.46 -2.32 -13.06
CA GLY A 85 24.65 -2.96 -12.48
C GLY A 85 24.36 -4.20 -11.65
N TYR A 86 23.15 -4.77 -11.71
CA TYR A 86 22.88 -6.06 -11.07
C TYR A 86 23.39 -7.22 -11.93
N GLU A 87 24.18 -8.11 -11.33
CA GLU A 87 24.64 -9.34 -11.97
C GLU A 87 23.51 -10.37 -11.95
N ILE A 88 22.89 -10.58 -13.13
CA ILE A 88 21.79 -11.53 -13.30
C ILE A 88 22.12 -12.44 -14.47
N ASP A 89 22.35 -13.70 -14.15
CA ASP A 89 22.66 -14.75 -15.12
C ASP A 89 21.40 -15.36 -15.71
N THR A 90 21.48 -15.78 -16.98
CA THR A 90 20.40 -16.51 -17.66
C THR A 90 20.77 -17.98 -17.79
N GLU A 91 20.10 -18.85 -17.04
CA GLU A 91 20.16 -20.29 -17.18
C GLU A 91 19.05 -20.79 -18.11
N MET A 92 19.39 -21.56 -19.14
CA MET A 92 18.39 -22.24 -19.97
C MET A 92 18.05 -23.60 -19.35
N LYS A 93 16.80 -23.76 -18.89
CA LYS A 93 16.29 -25.02 -18.34
C LYS A 93 15.32 -25.69 -19.31
N THR A 94 15.14 -26.99 -19.15
CA THR A 94 14.24 -27.80 -19.97
C THR A 94 13.20 -28.44 -19.06
N ASP A 95 11.92 -28.27 -19.39
CA ASP A 95 10.80 -28.89 -18.70
C ASP A 95 10.70 -30.39 -19.00
N LEU A 96 9.90 -31.11 -18.21
CA LEU A 96 9.58 -32.52 -18.44
C LEU A 96 8.94 -32.77 -19.82
N THR A 97 8.25 -31.77 -20.39
CA THR A 97 7.69 -31.83 -21.75
C THR A 97 8.74 -31.58 -22.85
N GLY A 98 10.00 -31.33 -22.50
CA GLY A 98 11.08 -31.02 -23.44
C GLY A 98 11.14 -29.56 -23.90
N LYS A 99 10.26 -28.69 -23.39
CA LYS A 99 10.27 -27.26 -23.73
C LYS A 99 11.38 -26.56 -22.96
N ARG A 100 12.14 -25.70 -23.65
CA ARG A 100 13.21 -24.89 -23.06
C ARG A 100 12.66 -23.54 -22.59
N TYR A 101 13.09 -23.10 -21.41
CA TYR A 101 12.75 -21.80 -20.86
C TYR A 101 13.97 -21.14 -20.21
N ALA A 102 13.93 -19.81 -20.14
CA ALA A 102 14.94 -19.02 -19.45
C ALA A 102 14.60 -18.90 -17.96
N ARG A 103 15.60 -19.11 -17.11
CA ARG A 103 15.56 -18.84 -15.68
C ARG A 103 16.65 -17.83 -15.35
N TYR A 104 16.25 -16.74 -14.71
CA TYR A 104 17.16 -15.69 -14.31
C TYR A 104 17.58 -15.92 -12.87
N VAL A 105 18.88 -15.91 -12.61
CA VAL A 105 19.49 -16.17 -11.30
C VAL A 105 20.30 -14.96 -10.89
N LEU A 106 20.18 -14.55 -9.63
CA LEU A 106 21.04 -13.50 -9.08
C LEU A 106 22.44 -14.08 -8.86
N GLY A 107 23.46 -13.44 -9.44
CA GLY A 107 24.88 -13.82 -9.31
C GLY A 107 25.44 -13.62 -7.92
#